data_AF-A0A2X3JG40-F1
#
_entry.id   AF-A0A2X3JG40-F1
#
_cell.length_a   1.000
_cell.length_b   1.000
_cell.length_c   1.000
_cell.angle_alpha   90.00
_cell.angle_beta   90.00
_cell.angle_gamma   90.00
#
_symmetry.space_group_name_H-M   'P 1'
#
loop_
_entity.id
_entity.type
_entity.pdbx_description
1 polymer ?
#
loop_
_entity_poly.entity_id
_entity_poly.type
_entity_poly.pdbx_seq_one_letter_code
_entity_poly.pdbx_strand_id
1 'polypeptide(L)'
;MDVQRWRSDKANLYRGGTEAAGRDEKQSLLQLVRDKTQLWDSQLRLGIISDENKQKLTEWMLYAQKVESTDTSSLPVTFPEQPE
;
A
#
# COMPACT_ATOMS: atom_id res chain seq x y z
N MET A 1 13.75 -20.09 33.39
CA MET A 1 13.04 -19.26 32.38
C MET A 1 11.54 -19.47 32.58
N ASP A 2 10.78 -18.38 32.67
CA ASP A 2 9.36 -18.39 33.03
C ASP A 2 8.46 -18.68 31.81
N VAL A 3 7.42 -19.52 31.95
CA VAL A 3 6.51 -19.93 30.86
C VAL A 3 5.70 -18.74 30.32
N GLN A 4 5.36 -17.75 31.17
CA GLN A 4 4.68 -16.52 30.75
C GLN A 4 5.59 -15.65 29.89
N ARG A 5 6.88 -15.60 30.23
CA ARG A 5 7.89 -14.87 29.45
C ARG A 5 8.04 -15.46 28.06
N TRP A 6 8.16 -16.78 27.95
CA TRP A 6 8.28 -17.46 26.65
C TRP A 6 7.07 -17.24 25.72
N ARG A 7 5.85 -17.21 26.27
CA ARG A 7 4.63 -16.91 25.50
C ARG A 7 4.60 -15.47 24.99
N SER A 8 5.02 -14.52 25.83
CA SER A 8 5.11 -13.10 25.48
C SER A 8 6.14 -12.87 24.38
N ASP A 9 7.31 -13.51 24.49
CA ASP A 9 8.38 -13.42 23.50
C ASP A 9 7.91 -13.95 22.13
N LYS A 10 7.22 -15.09 22.09
CA LYS A 10 6.63 -15.64 20.85
C LYS A 10 5.58 -14.71 20.24
N ALA A 11 4.65 -14.19 21.04
CA ALA A 11 3.62 -13.28 20.54
C ALA A 11 4.22 -12.01 19.91
N ASN A 12 5.31 -11.49 20.48
CA ASN A 12 6.04 -10.36 19.91
C ASN A 12 6.73 -10.70 18.59
N LEU A 13 7.35 -11.88 18.46
CA LEU A 13 7.97 -12.32 17.21
C LEU A 13 6.95 -12.50 16.09
N TYR A 14 5.80 -13.12 16.38
CA TYR A 14 4.72 -13.28 15.41
C TYR A 14 4.14 -11.93 14.99
N ARG A 15 3.92 -11.01 15.95
CA ARG A 15 3.45 -9.65 15.67
C ARG A 15 4.44 -8.87 14.81
N GLY A 16 5.72 -8.87 15.15
CA GLY A 16 6.73 -8.17 14.36
C GLY A 16 6.85 -8.68 12.91
N GLY A 17 6.73 -10.00 12.71
CA GLY A 17 6.74 -10.60 11.37
C GLY A 17 5.50 -10.28 10.54
N THR A 18 4.34 -10.15 11.19
CA THR A 18 3.06 -9.84 10.51
C THR A 18 2.92 -8.35 10.21
N GLU A 19 3.41 -7.47 11.09
CA GLU A 19 3.53 -6.03 10.82
C GLU A 19 4.51 -5.76 9.66
N ALA A 20 5.61 -6.53 9.58
CA ALA A 20 6.56 -6.44 8.47
C ALA A 20 5.90 -6.79 7.14
N ALA A 21 5.16 -7.91 7.08
CA ALA A 21 4.43 -8.32 5.88
C ALA A 21 3.43 -7.24 5.41
N GLY A 22 2.68 -6.63 6.33
CA GLY A 22 1.77 -5.53 6.00
C GLY A 22 2.49 -4.29 5.43
N ARG A 23 3.67 -3.95 5.96
CA ARG A 23 4.48 -2.84 5.41
C ARG A 23 5.03 -3.16 4.01
N ASP A 24 5.46 -4.40 3.78
CA ASP A 24 5.99 -4.82 2.49
C ASP A 24 4.90 -4.82 1.40
N GLU A 25 3.69 -5.28 1.74
CA GLU A 25 2.54 -5.23 0.83
C GLU A 25 2.15 -3.77 0.51
N LYS A 26 2.09 -2.91 1.53
CA LYS A 26 1.86 -1.47 1.34
C LYS A 26 2.86 -0.86 0.36
N GLN A 27 4.15 -1.15 0.54
CA GLN A 27 5.19 -0.64 -0.34
C GLN A 27 5.06 -1.17 -1.77
N SER A 28 4.68 -2.43 -1.93
CA SER A 28 4.45 -3.07 -3.23
C SER A 28 3.27 -2.42 -3.98
N LEU A 29 2.18 -2.11 -3.28
CA LEU A 29 1.02 -1.41 -3.85
C LEU A 29 1.37 0.03 -4.28
N LEU A 30 2.17 0.74 -3.48
CA LEU A 30 2.63 2.09 -3.86
C LEU A 30 3.59 2.06 -5.05
N GLN A 31 4.41 1.01 -5.18
CA GLN A 31 5.22 0.82 -6.38
C GLN A 31 4.35 0.54 -7.60
N LEU A 32 3.33 -0.31 -7.47
CA LEU A 32 2.37 -0.59 -8.53
C LEU A 32 1.69 0.70 -9.03
N VAL A 33 1.24 1.57 -8.12
CA VAL A 33 0.68 2.88 -8.50
C VAL A 33 1.67 3.65 -9.37
N ARG A 34 2.92 3.80 -8.91
CA ARG A 34 3.96 4.56 -9.64
C ARG A 34 4.16 4.00 -11.04
N ASP A 35 4.24 2.68 -11.17
CA ASP A 35 4.44 2.01 -12.45
C ASP A 35 3.24 2.20 -13.39
N LYS A 36 2.01 2.14 -12.87
CA LYS A 36 0.77 2.34 -13.62
C LYS A 36 0.62 3.79 -14.11
N THR A 37 0.95 4.77 -13.26
CA THR A 37 0.69 6.18 -13.56
C THR A 37 1.82 6.87 -14.32
N GLN A 38 3.02 6.29 -14.41
CA GLN A 38 4.19 6.94 -15.00
C GLN A 38 3.97 7.48 -16.43
N LEU A 39 3.25 6.72 -17.27
CA LEU A 39 2.95 7.15 -18.64
C LEU A 39 1.99 8.35 -18.63
N TRP A 40 0.92 8.28 -17.85
CA TRP A 40 -0.06 9.36 -17.72
C TRP A 40 0.56 10.62 -17.14
N ASP A 41 1.44 10.50 -16.14
CA ASP A 41 2.21 11.64 -15.62
C ASP A 41 3.07 12.31 -16.69
N SER A 42 3.66 11.52 -17.58
CA SER A 42 4.43 12.05 -18.72
C SER A 42 3.53 12.76 -19.72
N GLN A 43 2.37 12.18 -20.05
CA GLN A 43 1.37 12.81 -20.90
C GLN A 43 0.81 14.11 -20.29
N LEU A 44 0.58 14.12 -18.98
CA LEU A 44 0.10 15.29 -18.23
C LEU A 44 1.13 16.42 -18.28
N ARG A 45 2.41 16.14 -18.04
CA ARG A 45 3.50 17.13 -18.15
C ARG A 45 3.64 17.73 -19.54
N LEU A 46 3.38 16.92 -20.57
CA LEU A 46 3.41 17.36 -21.96
C LEU A 46 2.11 18.06 -22.40
N GLY A 47 1.07 18.05 -21.58
CA GLY A 47 -0.24 18.61 -21.92
C GLY A 47 -1.02 17.81 -22.97
N ILE A 48 -0.69 16.53 -23.16
CA ILE A 48 -1.28 15.64 -24.19
C ILE A 48 -2.15 14.53 -23.61
N ILE A 49 -2.36 14.51 -22.30
CA ILE A 49 -3.19 13.49 -21.64
C ILE A 49 -4.65 13.59 -22.10
N SER A 50 -5.29 12.45 -22.37
CA SER A 50 -6.72 12.39 -22.65
C SER A 50 -7.54 12.54 -21.37
N ASP A 51 -8.81 12.94 -21.48
CA ASP A 51 -9.71 13.03 -20.32
C ASP A 51 -9.88 11.67 -19.63
N GLU A 52 -9.94 10.58 -20.39
CA GLU A 52 -10.01 9.21 -19.87
C GLU A 52 -8.76 8.86 -19.03
N ASN A 53 -7.56 9.13 -19.56
CA ASN A 53 -6.32 8.85 -18.84
C ASN A 53 -6.18 9.76 -17.60
N LYS A 54 -6.71 10.98 -17.66
CA LYS A 54 -6.73 11.89 -16.51
C LYS A 54 -7.66 11.39 -15.41
N GLN A 55 -8.80 10.81 -15.77
CA GLN A 55 -9.70 10.17 -14.81
C GLN A 55 -9.01 8.97 -14.15
N LYS A 56 -8.42 8.07 -14.93
CA LYS A 56 -7.66 6.91 -14.41
C LYS A 56 -6.52 7.36 -13.49
N LEU A 57 -5.74 8.36 -13.90
CA LEU A 57 -4.69 8.94 -13.05
C LEU A 57 -5.25 9.42 -11.71
N THR A 58 -6.42 10.07 -11.71
CA THR A 58 -7.06 10.53 -10.46
C THR A 58 -7.47 9.35 -9.57
N GLU A 59 -8.06 8.31 -10.13
CA GLU A 59 -8.49 7.10 -9.40
C GLU A 59 -7.29 6.39 -8.77
N TRP A 60 -6.21 6.19 -9.53
CA TRP A 60 -4.97 5.60 -9.04
C TRP A 60 -4.27 6.45 -7.96
N MET A 61 -4.33 7.78 -8.05
CA MET A 61 -3.79 8.67 -7.01
C MET A 61 -4.63 8.66 -5.73
N LEU A 62 -5.96 8.55 -5.83
CA LEU A 62 -6.83 8.38 -4.66
C LEU A 62 -6.63 7.01 -4.00
N TYR A 63 -6.42 5.97 -4.81
CA TYR A 63 -6.05 4.65 -4.32
C TYR A 63 -4.75 4.69 -3.51
N ALA A 64 -3.70 5.35 -4.04
CA ALA A 64 -2.43 5.51 -3.36
C ALA A 64 -2.57 6.19 -1.99
N GLN A 65 -3.37 7.26 -1.91
CA GLN A 65 -3.65 7.94 -0.64
C GLN A 65 -4.34 7.03 0.38
N LYS A 66 -5.27 6.19 -0.07
CA LYS A 66 -5.92 5.19 0.80
C LYS A 66 -4.91 4.15 1.30
N VAL A 67 -4.05 3.62 0.42
CA VAL A 67 -2.98 2.69 0.78
C VAL A 67 -2.00 3.32 1.78
N GLU A 68 -1.59 4.58 1.55
CA GLU A 68 -0.75 5.35 2.48
C GLU A 68 -1.40 5.56 3.85
N SER A 69 -2.72 5.70 3.89
CA SER A 69 -3.50 5.87 5.12
C SER A 69 -3.83 4.55 5.82
N THR A 70 -3.65 3.40 5.17
CA THR A 70 -3.89 2.09 5.79
C THR A 70 -2.89 1.86 6.92
N ASP A 71 -3.41 1.60 8.13
CA ASP A 71 -2.64 1.20 9.29
C ASP A 71 -2.16 -0.25 9.14
N THR A 72 -0.84 -0.43 9.22
CA THR A 72 -0.18 -1.75 9.14
C THR A 72 0.23 -2.28 10.50
N SER A 73 -0.10 -1.56 11.58
CA SER A 73 0.19 -1.94 12.97
C SER A 73 -0.88 -2.88 13.55
N SER A 74 -2.09 -2.86 12.97
CA SER A 74 -3.19 -3.74 13.36
C SER A 74 -3.39 -4.84 12.32
N LEU A 75 -3.50 -6.09 12.79
CA LEU A 75 -3.53 -7.27 11.94
C LEU A 75 -4.83 -8.06 12.12
N PRO A 76 -5.40 -8.63 11.04
CA PRO A 76 -4.91 -8.58 9.65
C PRO A 76 -5.09 -7.20 8.99
N VAL A 77 -4.12 -6.78 8.17
CA VAL A 77 -4.24 -5.55 7.37
C VAL A 77 -5.21 -5.80 6.22
N THR A 78 -6.12 -4.87 5.95
CA THR A 78 -6.99 -4.89 4.77
C THR A 78 -6.67 -3.67 3.91
N PHE A 79 -6.09 -3.91 2.74
CA PHE A 79 -5.82 -2.86 1.76
C PHE A 79 -7.07 -2.53 0.93
N PRO A 80 -7.20 -1.28 0.45
CA PRO A 80 -8.25 -0.92 -0.49
C PRO A 80 -8.15 -1.74 -1.77
N GLU A 81 -9.27 -1.87 -2.49
CA GLU A 81 -9.31 -2.48 -3.82
C GLU A 81 -8.68 -1.56 -4.87
N GLN A 82 -7.97 -2.15 -5.82
CA GLN A 82 -7.35 -1.44 -6.93
C GLN A 82 -8.43 -0.92 -7.90
N PRO A 83 -8.25 0.29 -8.45
CA PRO A 83 -9.10 0.78 -9.54
C PRO A 83 -8.85 0.02 -10.84
N GLU A 84 -9.76 0.13 -11.81
CA GLU A 84 -9.65 -0.51 -13.14
C GLU A 84 -8.61 0.12 -14.07
#